data_AF-A0A2W2M2Y8-F1
#
_entry.id   AF-A0A2W2M2Y8-F1
#
_cell.length_a   1.000
_cell.length_b   1.000
_cell.length_c   1.000
_cell.angle_alpha   90.00
_cell.angle_beta   90.00
_cell.angle_gamma   90.00
#
_symmetry.space_group_name_H-M   'P 1'
#
loop_
_entity.id
_entity.type
_entity.pdbx_description
1 polymer ?
#
loop_
_entity_poly.entity_id
_entity_poly.type
_entity_poly.pdbx_seq_one_letter_code
_entity_poly.pdbx_strand_id
1 'polypeptide(L)'
;MTTEQNTGNLTAESIEQALLSFLETRTKASVSPTQELFASGLVSSMFAMELVVHLEQNYGIAIVGSDLKTDNFRTVRMMTELVLRLRGASSAVGDA
;
A
#
# COMPACT_ATOMS: atom_id res chain seq x y z
N MET A 1 -20.66 -14.94 -9.77
CA MET A 1 -19.26 -15.05 -9.33
C MET A 1 -18.48 -14.05 -10.15
N THR A 2 -18.39 -12.81 -9.67
CA THR A 2 -17.86 -11.68 -10.45
C THR A 2 -16.42 -11.46 -10.02
N THR A 3 -15.49 -12.09 -10.72
CA THR A 3 -14.10 -11.65 -10.75
C THR A 3 -13.81 -11.21 -12.18
N GLU A 4 -14.36 -10.04 -12.54
CA GLU A 4 -13.85 -9.27 -13.66
C GLU A 4 -12.45 -8.82 -13.28
N GLN A 5 -11.46 -9.62 -13.68
CA GLN A 5 -10.05 -9.29 -13.68
C GLN A 5 -9.85 -8.16 -14.72
N ASN A 6 -10.21 -6.93 -14.34
CA ASN A 6 -10.00 -5.75 -15.17
C ASN A 6 -8.50 -5.43 -15.21
N THR A 7 -7.86 -5.99 -16.24
CA THR A 7 -6.47 -5.74 -16.60
C THR A 7 -6.39 -4.32 -17.16
N GLY A 8 -5.93 -3.32 -16.39
CA GLY A 8 -5.49 -2.04 -16.97
C GLY A 8 -5.53 -0.79 -16.08
N ASN A 9 -6.43 -0.68 -15.11
CA ASN A 9 -6.54 0.54 -14.31
C ASN A 9 -6.12 0.28 -12.86
N LEU A 10 -4.94 0.78 -12.48
CA LEU A 10 -4.50 0.83 -11.08
C LEU A 10 -5.33 1.86 -10.30
N THR A 11 -6.55 1.48 -9.91
CA THR A 11 -7.44 2.30 -9.07
C THR A 11 -7.12 2.13 -7.59
N ALA A 12 -7.64 3.04 -6.76
CA ALA A 12 -7.55 2.94 -5.30
C ALA A 12 -8.02 1.56 -4.80
N GLU A 13 -9.15 1.10 -5.32
CA GLU A 13 -9.73 -0.19 -4.94
C GLU A 13 -8.81 -1.37 -5.28
N SER A 14 -8.17 -1.36 -6.46
CA SER A 14 -7.23 -2.43 -6.84
C SER A 14 -5.99 -2.46 -5.95
N ILE A 15 -5.44 -1.30 -5.58
CA ILE A 15 -4.28 -1.19 -4.69
C ILE A 15 -4.65 -1.68 -3.29
N GLU A 16 -5.81 -1.24 -2.79
CA GLU A 16 -6.31 -1.66 -1.49
C GLU A 16 -6.51 -3.18 -1.44
N GLN A 17 -7.17 -3.76 -2.44
CA GLN A 17 -7.39 -5.21 -2.54
C GLN A 17 -6.07 -6.00 -2.66
N ALA A 18 -5.09 -5.49 -3.41
CA ALA A 18 -3.78 -6.11 -3.53
C ALA A 18 -3.02 -6.09 -2.19
N LEU A 19 -3.06 -4.96 -1.47
CA LEU A 19 -2.45 -4.84 -0.16
C LEU A 19 -3.13 -5.72 0.89
N LEU A 20 -4.47 -5.76 0.91
CA LEU A 20 -5.23 -6.67 1.75
C LEU A 20 -4.81 -8.12 1.50
N SER A 21 -4.84 -8.56 0.24
CA SER A 21 -4.45 -9.93 -0.13
C SER A 21 -3.01 -10.25 0.28
N PHE A 22 -2.09 -9.31 0.10
CA PHE A 22 -0.69 -9.46 0.52
C PHE A 22 -0.56 -9.61 2.04
N LEU A 23 -1.22 -8.73 2.80
CA LEU A 23 -1.21 -8.75 4.25
C LEU A 23 -1.87 -10.01 4.81
N GLU A 24 -3.03 -10.41 4.29
CA GLU A 24 -3.73 -11.64 4.71
C GLU A 24 -2.88 -12.89 4.42
N THR A 25 -2.20 -12.93 3.26
CA THR A 25 -1.28 -14.03 2.91
C THR A 25 -0.08 -14.08 3.85
N ARG A 26 0.51 -12.93 4.19
CA ARG A 26 1.69 -12.85 5.06
C ARG A 26 1.36 -13.10 6.53
N THR A 27 0.26 -12.54 7.01
CA THR A 27 -0.15 -12.60 8.42
C THR A 27 -0.98 -13.85 8.74
N LYS A 28 -1.52 -14.51 7.71
CA LYS A 28 -2.49 -15.62 7.82
C LYS A 28 -3.72 -15.25 8.67
N ALA A 29 -4.06 -13.97 8.70
CA ALA A 29 -5.18 -13.41 9.43
C ALA A 29 -5.97 -12.50 8.51
N SER A 30 -7.28 -12.37 8.75
CA SER A 30 -8.09 -11.45 7.96
C SER A 30 -7.81 -10.01 8.39
N VAL A 31 -7.63 -9.14 7.41
CA VAL A 31 -7.22 -7.75 7.61
C VAL A 31 -8.32 -6.84 7.08
N SER A 32 -8.69 -5.81 7.85
CA SER A 32 -9.63 -4.78 7.36
C SER A 32 -8.90 -3.54 6.84
N PRO A 33 -9.46 -2.82 5.84
CA PRO A 33 -8.81 -1.66 5.26
C PRO A 33 -8.64 -0.48 6.23
N THR A 34 -9.52 -0.39 7.23
CA THR A 34 -9.49 0.61 8.31
C THR A 34 -8.87 0.08 9.60
N GLN A 35 -8.37 -1.17 9.61
CA GLN A 35 -7.76 -1.75 10.79
C GLN A 35 -6.34 -1.23 10.98
N GLU A 36 -6.01 -0.95 12.23
CA GLU A 36 -4.67 -0.56 12.63
C GLU A 36 -3.73 -1.77 12.66
N LEU A 37 -2.87 -1.89 11.65
CA LEU A 37 -1.99 -3.04 11.46
C LEU A 37 -0.91 -3.15 12.53
N PHE A 38 -0.35 -2.01 12.94
CA PHE A 38 0.66 -1.93 14.00
C PHE A 38 0.04 -2.18 15.38
N ALA A 39 -1.13 -1.59 15.65
CA ALA A 39 -1.80 -1.75 16.93
C ALA A 39 -2.34 -3.19 17.11
N SER A 40 -2.77 -3.83 16.03
CA SER A 40 -3.17 -5.25 16.05
C SER A 40 -1.98 -6.21 16.09
N GLY A 41 -0.74 -5.72 16.01
CA GLY A 41 0.47 -6.54 15.99
C GLY A 41 0.66 -7.37 14.71
N LEU A 42 -0.12 -7.09 13.66
CA LEU A 42 -0.02 -7.77 12.37
C LEU A 42 1.20 -7.31 11.58
N VAL A 43 1.60 -6.04 11.75
CA VAL A 43 2.79 -5.46 11.15
C VAL A 43 3.81 -5.17 12.23
N SER A 44 4.99 -5.78 12.10
CA SER A 44 6.17 -5.47 12.92
C SER A 44 7.03 -4.38 12.27
N SER A 45 7.90 -3.73 13.03
CA SER A 45 8.82 -2.71 12.49
C SER A 45 9.72 -3.24 11.36
N MET A 46 10.09 -4.52 11.40
CA MET A 46 10.86 -5.17 10.34
C MET A 46 10.01 -5.38 9.08
N PHE A 47 8.77 -5.84 9.27
CA PHE A 47 7.86 -6.06 8.15
C PHE A 47 7.42 -4.74 7.49
N ALA A 48 7.31 -3.66 8.26
CA ALA A 48 7.04 -2.32 7.73
C ALA A 48 8.09 -1.89 6.70
N MET A 49 9.38 -2.13 6.96
CA MET A 49 10.46 -1.81 6.02
C MET A 49 10.38 -2.68 4.75
N GLU A 50 10.07 -3.97 4.90
CA GLU A 50 9.85 -4.86 3.75
C GLU A 50 8.65 -4.41 2.90
N LEU A 51 7.58 -3.98 3.56
CA LEU A 51 6.38 -3.46 2.91
C LEU A 51 6.67 -2.17 2.14
N VAL A 52 7.46 -1.26 2.71
CA VAL A 52 7.90 -0.04 2.03
C VAL A 52 8.63 -0.40 0.74
N VAL A 53 9.65 -1.26 0.81
CA VAL A 53 10.41 -1.68 -0.39
C VAL A 53 9.51 -2.37 -1.40
N HIS A 54 8.57 -3.21 -0.94
CA HIS A 54 7.62 -3.87 -1.83
C HIS A 54 6.72 -2.86 -2.56
N LEU A 55 6.20 -1.85 -1.85
CA LEU A 55 5.39 -0.78 -2.43
C LEU A 55 6.18 0.03 -3.47
N GLU A 56 7.42 0.43 -3.13
CA GLU A 56 8.30 1.18 -4.02
C GLU A 56 8.58 0.40 -5.32
N GLN A 57 8.94 -0.88 -5.21
CA GLN A 57 9.26 -1.74 -6.34
C GLN A 57 8.03 -2.09 -7.19
N ASN A 58 6.88 -2.37 -6.56
CA ASN A 58 5.67 -2.81 -7.24
C ASN A 58 4.93 -1.65 -7.95
N TYR A 59 5.02 -0.44 -7.40
CA TYR A 59 4.32 0.73 -7.93
C TYR A 59 5.24 1.79 -8.55
N GLY A 60 6.56 1.62 -8.48
CA GLY A 60 7.54 2.58 -9.03
C GLY A 60 7.55 3.92 -8.30
N ILE A 61 7.28 3.92 -7.00
CA ILE A 61 7.22 5.13 -6.15
C ILE A 61 8.43 5.20 -5.22
N ALA A 62 8.72 6.39 -4.68
CA ALA A 62 9.73 6.58 -3.65
C ALA A 62 9.08 7.07 -2.34
N ILE A 63 9.24 6.32 -1.26
CA ILE A 63 8.68 6.61 0.05
C ILE A 63 9.83 7.08 0.97
N VAL A 64 9.96 8.39 1.15
CA VAL A 64 11.05 8.98 1.92
C VAL A 64 10.57 10.11 2.84
N GLY A 65 11.37 10.43 3.86
CA GLY A 65 11.15 11.60 4.72
C GLY A 65 9.78 11.62 5.41
N SER A 66 8.88 12.50 4.96
CA SER A 66 7.54 12.66 5.53
C SER A 66 6.57 11.53 5.15
N ASP A 67 6.86 10.82 4.07
CA ASP A 67 6.05 9.69 3.59
C ASP A 67 6.34 8.41 4.40
N LEU A 68 7.55 8.28 4.96
CA LEU A 68 7.97 7.15 5.80
C LEU A 68 7.42 7.20 7.24
N LYS A 69 6.36 7.99 7.49
CA LYS A 69 5.72 8.07 8.81
C LYS A 69 4.80 6.87 9.02
N THR A 70 4.88 6.25 10.20
CA THR A 70 3.99 5.14 10.59
C THR A 70 2.51 5.45 10.40
N ASP A 71 2.11 6.72 10.50
CA ASP A 71 0.73 7.16 10.24
C ASP A 71 0.24 6.76 8.82
N ASN A 72 1.11 6.87 7.81
CA ASN A 72 0.82 6.46 6.43
C ASN A 72 0.74 4.93 6.26
N PHE A 73 1.33 4.17 7.19
CA PHE A 73 1.32 2.70 7.19
C PHE A 73 0.37 2.12 8.23
N ARG A 74 -0.40 2.97 8.92
CA ARG A 74 -1.23 2.56 10.04
C ARG A 74 -2.35 1.62 9.59
N THR A 75 -2.92 1.91 8.42
CA THR A 75 -4.04 1.18 7.82
C THR A 75 -3.81 1.01 6.31
N VAL A 76 -4.48 0.04 5.69
CA VAL A 76 -4.34 -0.19 4.24
C VAL A 76 -4.86 0.99 3.44
N ARG A 77 -5.90 1.67 3.94
CA ARG A 77 -6.45 2.88 3.32
C ARG A 77 -5.39 3.99 3.20
N MET A 78 -4.65 4.26 4.27
CA MET A 78 -3.59 5.28 4.27
C MET A 78 -2.47 4.93 3.29
N MET A 79 -2.06 3.65 3.24
CA MET A 79 -1.06 3.19 2.28
C MET A 79 -1.53 3.36 0.84
N THR A 80 -2.81 3.07 0.59
CA THR A 80 -3.42 3.23 -0.73
C THR A 80 -3.40 4.68 -1.18
N GLU A 81 -3.80 5.61 -0.29
CA GLU A 81 -3.74 7.05 -0.55
C GLU A 81 -2.30 7.54 -0.76
N LEU A 82 -1.34 7.02 0.01
CA LEU A 82 0.09 7.31 -0.16
C LEU A 82 0.58 6.91 -1.56
N VAL A 83 0.29 5.68 -1.98
CA VAL A 83 0.69 5.14 -3.28
C VAL A 83 0.06 5.94 -4.42
N LEU A 84 -1.22 6.30 -4.31
CA LEU A 84 -1.91 7.15 -5.28
C LEU A 84 -1.28 8.53 -5.37
N ARG A 85 -1.00 9.17 -4.23
CA ARG A 85 -0.38 10.48 -4.14
C ARG A 85 1.02 10.50 -4.75
N LEU A 86 1.86 9.54 -4.38
CA LEU A 86 3.25 9.47 -4.85
C LEU A 86 3.30 9.19 -6.35
N ARG A 87 2.49 8.26 -6.85
CA ARG A 87 2.40 7.99 -8.29
C ARG A 87 1.85 9.19 -9.08
N GLY A 88 0.83 9.87 -8.55
CA GLY A 88 0.30 11.08 -9.18
C GLY A 88 1.34 12.20 -9.27
N ALA A 89 2.19 12.34 -8.23
CA ALA A 89 3.32 13.27 -8.24
C ALA A 89 4.44 12.84 -9.19
N SER A 90 4.74 11.53 -9.26
CA SER A 90 5.74 10.97 -10.19
C SER A 90 5.36 11.17 -11.66
N SER A 91 4.07 11.10 -12.01
CA SER A 91 3.61 11.40 -13.37
C SER A 91 3.68 12.88 -13.73
N ALA A 92 3.77 13.78 -12.76
CA ALA A 92 3.84 15.23 -12.98
C ALA A 92 5.29 15.77 -13.08
N VAL A 93 6.30 14.98 -12.67
CA VAL A 93 7.72 15.41 -12.63
C VAL A 93 8.57 14.89 -13.80
N GLY A 94 7.92 14.37 -14.85
CA GLY A 94 8.57 13.74 -16.01
C GLY A 94 8.79 14.61 -17.25
N ASP A 95 8.57 15.93 -17.19
CA ASP A 95 8.77 16.83 -18.35
C ASP A 95 9.51 18.11 -17.91
N ALA A 96 10.85 18.07 -17.98
CA ALA A 96 11.73 19.24 -17.95
C ALA A 96 13.11 18.88 -18.51
#